data_AF-A0A8I1MIL5-F1
#
_entry.id   AF-A0A8I1MIL5-F1
#
_cell.length_a   1.000
_cell.length_b   1.000
_cell.length_c   1.000
_cell.angle_alpha   90.00
_cell.angle_beta   90.00
_cell.angle_gamma   90.00
#
_symmetry.space_group_name_H-M   'P 1'
#
loop_
_entity.id
_entity.type
_entity.pdbx_description
1 polymer ?
#
loop_
_entity_poly.entity_id
_entity_poly.type
_entity_poly.pdbx_seq_one_letter_code
_entity_poly.pdbx_strand_id
1 'polypeptide(L)'
;MEVQVKMINGLNFETIIEDYAAQVLTEKLNNTEYAMVIIGEVIAQRYSVIRVMPKVENPEANVEITLNDNTVIKVYVENYNPLPVLQSINNAGGGMVAIGEAVLQASQIVRIMRIKQETVA
;
A
#
# COMPACT_ATOMS: atom_id res chain seq x y z
N MET A 1 5.99 -8.03 9.84
CA MET A 1 6.30 -6.65 9.41
C MET A 1 5.46 -5.67 10.22
N GLU A 2 6.06 -4.60 10.74
CA GLU A 2 5.33 -3.52 11.40
C GLU A 2 4.74 -2.58 10.35
N VAL A 3 3.44 -2.30 10.46
CA VAL A 3 2.68 -1.49 9.51
C VAL A 3 1.92 -0.38 10.21
N GLN A 4 1.70 0.70 9.48
CA GLN A 4 0.75 1.75 9.80
C GLN A 4 -0.49 1.60 8.91
N VAL A 5 -1.67 1.69 9.52
CA VAL A 5 -2.97 1.58 8.86
C VAL A 5 -3.72 2.88 9.04
N LYS A 6 -4.26 3.42 7.94
CA LYS A 6 -5.15 4.59 7.97
C LYS A 6 -6.56 4.17 7.55
N MET A 7 -7.52 4.57 8.37
CA MET A 7 -8.94 4.34 8.15
C MET A 7 -9.64 5.61 7.63
N ILE A 8 -10.79 5.43 6.97
CA ILE A 8 -11.57 6.52 6.36
C ILE A 8 -12.17 7.50 7.37
N ASN A 9 -12.38 7.06 8.61
CA ASN A 9 -12.85 7.91 9.70
C ASN A 9 -11.71 8.70 10.39
N GLY A 10 -10.49 8.64 9.88
CA GLY A 10 -9.32 9.29 10.46
C GLY A 10 -8.63 8.50 11.57
N LEU A 11 -9.16 7.33 11.96
CA LEU A 11 -8.47 6.43 12.88
C LEU A 11 -7.21 5.88 12.20
N ASN A 12 -6.07 6.06 12.85
CA ASN A 12 -4.81 5.46 12.44
C ASN A 12 -4.32 4.54 13.56
N PHE A 13 -3.81 3.38 13.19
CA PHE A 13 -3.22 2.45 14.16
C PHE A 13 -2.01 1.75 13.54
N GLU A 14 -1.17 1.21 14.42
CA GLU A 14 -0.02 0.42 14.05
C GLU A 14 -0.22 -1.02 14.52
N THR A 15 0.30 -1.98 13.77
CA THR A 15 0.23 -3.38 14.14
C THR A 15 1.36 -4.17 13.47
N ILE A 16 1.57 -5.40 13.93
CA ILE A 16 2.53 -6.33 13.34
C ILE A 16 1.74 -7.40 12.58
N ILE A 17 2.12 -7.63 11.33
CA ILE A 17 1.57 -8.71 10.51
C ILE A 17 2.66 -9.77 10.33
N GLU A 18 2.45 -10.96 10.87
CA GLU A 18 3.29 -12.13 10.60
C GLU A 18 3.17 -12.54 9.13
N ASP A 19 4.29 -12.95 8.53
CA ASP A 19 4.36 -13.36 7.12
C ASP A 19 3.70 -12.37 6.14
N TYR A 20 3.98 -11.08 6.35
CA TYR A 20 3.37 -10.01 5.59
C TYR A 20 3.58 -10.18 4.07
N ALA A 21 2.47 -10.28 3.34
CA ALA A 21 2.44 -10.22 1.90
C ALA A 21 1.37 -9.21 1.46
N ALA A 22 1.81 -8.08 0.88
CA ALA A 22 0.93 -7.00 0.45
C ALA A 22 -0.17 -7.50 -0.51
N GLN A 23 0.17 -8.45 -1.39
CA GLN A 23 -0.78 -9.00 -2.35
C GLN A 23 -1.90 -9.82 -1.68
N VAL A 24 -1.54 -10.68 -0.71
CA VAL A 24 -2.52 -11.46 0.06
C VAL A 24 -3.44 -10.53 0.87
N LEU A 25 -2.90 -9.47 1.47
CA LEU A 25 -3.71 -8.48 2.17
C LEU A 25 -4.64 -7.72 1.21
N THR A 26 -4.16 -7.38 0.02
CA THR A 26 -4.96 -6.73 -1.04
C THR A 26 -6.14 -7.61 -1.46
N GLU A 27 -5.93 -8.91 -1.64
CA GLU A 27 -7.01 -9.86 -1.97
C GLU A 27 -8.07 -9.91 -0.86
N LYS A 28 -7.67 -10.00 0.41
CA LYS A 28 -8.59 -9.94 1.55
C LYS A 28 -9.38 -8.63 1.60
N LEU A 29 -8.70 -7.51 1.34
CA LEU A 29 -9.34 -6.19 1.36
C LEU A 29 -10.25 -5.93 0.14
N ASN A 30 -10.05 -6.64 -0.96
CA ASN A 30 -10.90 -6.57 -2.14
C ASN A 30 -12.02 -7.63 -2.14
N ASN A 31 -11.95 -8.64 -1.28
CA ASN A 31 -13.00 -9.66 -1.19
C ASN A 31 -14.33 -9.05 -0.71
N THR A 32 -15.33 -9.03 -1.59
CA THR A 32 -16.65 -8.44 -1.35
C THR A 32 -17.51 -9.25 -0.39
N GLU A 33 -17.16 -10.52 -0.13
CA GLU A 33 -17.83 -11.36 0.87
C GLU A 33 -17.44 -10.96 2.31
N TYR A 34 -16.34 -10.23 2.48
CA TYR A 34 -15.85 -9.83 3.79
C TYR A 34 -16.35 -8.43 4.18
N ALA A 35 -17.06 -8.35 5.30
CA ALA A 35 -17.36 -7.09 5.98
C ALA A 35 -16.19 -6.62 6.86
N MET A 36 -15.53 -7.57 7.52
CA MET A 36 -14.38 -7.36 8.41
C MET A 36 -13.18 -8.17 7.92
N VAL A 37 -11.97 -7.69 8.19
CA VAL A 37 -10.71 -8.39 7.90
C VAL A 37 -9.78 -8.33 9.12
N ILE A 38 -8.90 -9.32 9.24
CA ILE A 38 -7.81 -9.30 10.22
C ILE A 38 -6.60 -8.63 9.57
N ILE A 39 -6.05 -7.61 10.25
CA ILE A 39 -4.82 -6.92 9.90
C ILE A 39 -3.92 -7.00 11.13
N GLY A 40 -2.95 -7.92 11.11
CA GLY A 40 -2.14 -8.23 12.28
C GLY A 40 -3.00 -8.77 13.40
N GLU A 41 -3.01 -8.08 14.55
CA GLU A 41 -3.83 -8.41 15.71
C GLU A 41 -5.16 -7.63 15.76
N VAL A 42 -5.47 -6.82 14.73
CA VAL A 42 -6.65 -5.96 14.70
C VAL A 42 -7.71 -6.50 13.75
N ILE A 43 -8.96 -6.54 14.21
CA ILE A 43 -10.13 -6.79 13.35
C ILE A 43 -10.65 -5.43 12.87
N ALA A 44 -10.61 -5.18 11.55
CA ALA A 44 -10.97 -3.92 10.94
C ALA A 44 -12.08 -4.07 9.89
N GLN A 45 -12.91 -3.04 9.77
CA GLN A 45 -13.94 -2.96 8.73
C GLN A 45 -13.28 -2.77 7.36
N ARG A 46 -13.50 -3.71 6.45
CA ARG A 46 -12.76 -3.82 5.18
C ARG A 46 -12.80 -2.53 4.36
N TYR A 47 -14.00 -2.01 4.15
CA TYR A 47 -14.27 -0.82 3.33
C TYR A 47 -13.85 0.50 3.99
N SER A 48 -13.44 0.44 5.26
CA SER A 48 -12.92 1.61 5.97
C SER A 48 -11.41 1.73 5.86
N VAL A 49 -10.69 0.71 5.37
CA VAL A 49 -9.23 0.77 5.21
C VAL A 49 -8.90 1.61 3.97
N ILE A 50 -8.13 2.68 4.16
CA ILE A 50 -7.64 3.54 3.07
C ILE A 50 -6.25 3.06 2.59
N ARG A 51 -5.38 2.71 3.53
CA ARG A 51 -4.01 2.28 3.24
C ARG A 51 -3.40 1.49 4.39
N VAL A 52 -2.53 0.56 4.03
CA VAL A 52 -1.61 -0.17 4.91
C VAL A 52 -0.21 0.00 4.34
N MET A 53 0.72 0.52 5.12
CA MET A 53 2.07 0.85 4.65
C MET A 53 3.10 0.37 5.68
N PRO A 54 4.32 0.00 5.27
CA PRO A 54 5.42 -0.20 6.21
C PRO A 54 5.56 1.01 7.14
N LYS A 55 5.79 0.77 8.43
CA LYS A 55 6.05 1.85 9.39
C LYS A 55 7.45 2.44 9.18
N VAL A 56 8.41 1.59 8.85
CA VAL A 56 9.79 1.98 8.55
C VAL A 56 9.99 2.00 7.04
N GLU A 57 10.59 3.07 6.54
CA GLU A 57 10.94 3.19 5.11
C GLU A 57 11.94 2.10 4.71
N ASN A 58 11.72 1.49 3.54
CA ASN A 58 12.62 0.48 3.01
C ASN A 58 13.90 1.18 2.50
N PRO A 59 15.11 0.85 3.03
CA PRO A 59 16.35 1.51 2.63
C PRO A 59 16.73 1.24 1.17
N GLU A 60 16.22 0.17 0.58
CA GLU A 60 16.42 -0.19 -0.82
C GLU A 60 15.33 0.37 -1.74
N ALA A 61 14.41 1.18 -1.21
CA ALA A 61 13.29 1.71 -1.99
C ALA A 61 13.75 2.33 -3.31
N ASN A 62 13.05 1.96 -4.38
CA ASN A 62 13.34 2.38 -5.75
C ASN A 62 12.15 3.10 -6.40
N VAL A 63 11.02 3.19 -5.69
CA VAL A 63 9.78 3.82 -6.13
C VAL A 63 9.27 4.77 -5.06
N GLU A 64 8.86 5.96 -5.48
CA GLU A 64 8.16 6.96 -4.69
C GLU A 64 6.70 7.01 -5.13
N ILE A 65 5.78 6.98 -4.16
CA ILE A 65 4.33 7.10 -4.35
C ILE A 65 3.87 8.35 -3.61
N THR A 66 3.25 9.29 -4.32
CA THR A 66 2.59 10.46 -3.75
C THR A 66 1.10 10.20 -3.65
N LEU A 67 0.53 10.43 -2.47
CA LEU A 67 -0.91 10.31 -2.21
C LEU A 67 -1.61 11.67 -2.22
N ASN A 68 -2.94 11.65 -2.31
CA ASN A 68 -3.81 12.84 -2.36
C ASN A 68 -3.75 13.73 -1.10
N ASP A 69 -3.31 13.19 0.04
CA ASP A 69 -3.08 13.93 1.28
C ASP A 69 -1.62 14.42 1.42
N ASN A 70 -0.87 14.43 0.32
CA ASN A 70 0.56 14.74 0.24
C ASN A 70 1.48 13.78 0.99
N THR A 71 0.95 12.65 1.51
CA THR A 71 1.83 11.59 2.05
C THR A 71 2.71 11.06 0.92
N VAL A 72 4.02 10.99 1.19
CA VAL A 72 5.00 10.36 0.32
C VAL A 72 5.41 9.03 0.93
N ILE A 73 5.34 7.97 0.13
CA ILE A 73 5.71 6.62 0.53
C ILE A 73 6.82 6.18 -0.40
N LYS A 74 7.84 5.53 0.15
CA LYS A 74 8.88 4.91 -0.64
C LYS A 74 8.89 3.41 -0.38
N VAL A 75 8.86 2.65 -1.47
CA VAL A 75 8.80 1.19 -1.45
C VAL A 75 9.82 0.61 -2.41
N TYR A 76 10.25 -0.62 -2.12
CA TYR A 76 10.94 -1.44 -3.09
C TYR A 76 9.91 -2.15 -3.98
N VAL A 77 10.08 -2.05 -5.29
CA VAL A 77 9.35 -2.84 -6.28
C VAL A 77 10.36 -3.57 -7.14
N GLU A 78 10.37 -4.90 -7.03
CA GLU A 78 11.23 -5.74 -7.84
C GLU A 78 10.92 -5.52 -9.33
N ASN A 79 11.95 -5.29 -10.14
CA ASN A 79 11.84 -5.09 -11.59
C ASN A 79 10.79 -4.02 -11.99
N TYR A 80 10.70 -2.91 -11.23
CA TYR A 80 9.67 -1.89 -11.42
C TYR A 80 9.47 -1.51 -12.90
N ASN A 81 8.25 -1.75 -13.39
CA ASN A 81 7.80 -1.36 -14.71
C ASN A 81 6.50 -0.55 -14.58
N PRO A 82 6.43 0.69 -15.10
CA PRO A 82 5.25 1.52 -15.00
C PRO A 82 3.98 0.90 -15.60
N LEU A 83 4.09 0.10 -16.67
CA LEU A 83 2.91 -0.41 -17.38
C LEU A 83 2.15 -1.47 -16.56
N PRO A 84 2.78 -2.53 -16.01
CA PRO A 84 2.10 -3.45 -15.09
C PRO A 84 1.52 -2.77 -13.85
N VAL A 85 2.22 -1.77 -13.30
CA VAL A 85 1.74 -1.00 -12.14
C VAL A 85 0.48 -0.22 -12.50
N LEU A 86 0.48 0.50 -13.62
CA LEU A 86 -0.69 1.21 -14.14
C LEU A 86 -1.88 0.26 -14.37
N GLN A 87 -1.64 -0.90 -14.97
CA GLN A 87 -2.67 -1.91 -15.19
C GLN A 87 -3.26 -2.39 -13.86
N SER A 88 -2.41 -2.66 -12.85
CA SER A 88 -2.87 -3.09 -11.53
C SER A 88 -3.76 -2.05 -10.85
N ILE A 89 -3.42 -0.76 -10.98
CA ILE A 89 -4.23 0.36 -10.44
C ILE A 89 -5.57 0.48 -11.17
N ASN A 90 -5.56 0.46 -12.50
CA ASN A 90 -6.79 0.58 -13.29
C ASN A 90 -7.71 -0.64 -13.11
N ASN A 91 -7.14 -1.84 -12.98
CA ASN A 91 -7.90 -3.07 -12.77
C ASN A 91 -8.50 -3.17 -11.36
N ALA A 92 -7.93 -2.48 -10.38
CA ALA A 92 -8.49 -2.43 -9.02
C ALA A 92 -9.87 -1.77 -8.97
N GLY A 93 -10.25 -0.97 -9.99
CA GLY A 93 -11.60 -0.40 -10.08
C GLY A 93 -12.00 0.47 -8.89
N GLY A 94 -11.04 1.14 -8.24
CA GLY A 94 -11.25 1.93 -7.02
C GLY A 94 -11.09 1.16 -5.70
N GLY A 95 -10.83 -0.14 -5.77
CA GLY A 95 -10.44 -0.98 -4.63
C GLY A 95 -8.99 -0.76 -4.20
N MET A 96 -8.46 -1.75 -3.48
CA MET A 96 -7.07 -1.77 -3.01
C MET A 96 -6.12 -2.29 -4.09
N VAL A 97 -4.90 -1.76 -4.13
CA VAL A 97 -3.80 -2.19 -4.98
C VAL A 97 -2.53 -2.32 -4.13
N ALA A 98 -1.75 -3.36 -4.38
CA ALA A 98 -0.43 -3.51 -3.79
C ALA A 98 0.66 -2.97 -4.72
N ILE A 99 1.55 -2.16 -4.19
CA ILE A 99 2.73 -1.63 -4.89
C ILE A 99 3.92 -1.82 -3.95
N GLY A 100 4.76 -2.81 -4.28
CA GLY A 100 5.80 -3.27 -3.35
C GLY A 100 5.15 -3.76 -2.06
N GLU A 101 5.59 -3.21 -0.93
CA GLU A 101 5.06 -3.54 0.38
C GLU A 101 3.84 -2.69 0.80
N ALA A 102 3.46 -1.67 0.02
CA ALA A 102 2.30 -0.83 0.34
C ALA A 102 1.00 -1.39 -0.24
N VAL A 103 -0.09 -1.34 0.54
CA VAL A 103 -1.46 -1.64 0.09
C VAL A 103 -2.27 -0.37 0.16
N LEU A 104 -2.72 0.14 -0.97
CA LEU A 104 -3.28 1.47 -1.12
C LEU A 104 -4.64 1.40 -1.80
N GLN A 105 -5.61 2.19 -1.36
CA GLN A 105 -6.79 2.42 -2.17
C GLN A 105 -6.37 3.17 -3.45
N ALA A 106 -6.73 2.65 -4.62
CA ALA A 106 -6.28 3.16 -5.91
C ALA A 106 -6.60 4.64 -6.11
N SER A 107 -7.74 5.11 -5.57
CA SER A 107 -8.19 6.51 -5.65
C SER A 107 -7.33 7.50 -4.85
N GLN A 108 -6.47 7.00 -3.95
CA GLN A 108 -5.58 7.86 -3.16
C GLN A 108 -4.29 8.18 -3.90
N ILE A 109 -3.93 7.43 -4.94
CA ILE A 109 -2.66 7.54 -5.65
C ILE A 109 -2.72 8.73 -6.60
N VAL A 110 -1.82 9.69 -6.42
CA VAL A 110 -1.67 10.85 -7.30
C VAL A 110 -0.57 10.62 -8.32
N ARG A 111 0.57 10.06 -7.88
CA ARG A 111 1.76 9.90 -8.71
C ARG A 111 2.60 8.72 -8.24
N ILE A 112 3.21 8.02 -9.18
CA ILE A 112 4.24 7.01 -8.92
C ILE A 112 5.44 7.33 -9.81
N MET A 113 6.64 7.36 -9.24
CA MET A 113 7.88 7.58 -10.00
C MET A 113 9.03 6.73 -9.47
N ARG A 114 10.01 6.42 -10.33
CA ARG A 114 11.28 5.88 -9.86
C ARG A 114 12.01 6.93 -9.05
N ILE A 115 12.61 6.52 -7.94
CA ILE A 115 13.57 7.35 -7.23
C ILE A 115 14.81 7.43 -8.11
N LYS A 116 15.28 8.65 -8.40
CA LYS A 116 16.56 8.82 -9.11
C LYS A 116 17.66 8.35 -8.17
N GLN A 117 18.41 7.33 -8.55
CA GLN A 117 19.67 7.04 -7.88
C GLN A 117 20.62 8.19 -8.20
N GLU A 118 21.10 8.91 -7.18
CA GLU A 118 22.22 9.82 -7.35
C GLU A 118 23.44 8.96 -7.69
N THR A 119 23.93 9.08 -8.91
CA THR A 119 25.23 8.51 -9.28
C THR A 119 26.27 9.25 -8.45
N VAL A 120 26.84 8.60 -7.44
CA VAL A 120 28.06 9.10 -6.81
C VAL A 120 29.16 8.96 -7.86
N ALA A 121 29.53 10.10 -8.46
CA ALA A 121 30.60 10.22 -9.44
C ALA A 121 31.98 10.13 -8.77
#